data_AF-A0A2K3KHB9-F1
#
_entry.id   AF-A0A2K3KHB9-F1
#
_cell.length_a   1.000
_cell.length_b   1.000
_cell.length_c   1.000
_cell.angle_alpha   90.00
_cell.angle_beta   90.00
_cell.angle_gamma   90.00
#
_symmetry.space_group_name_H-M   'P 1'
#
loop_
_entity.id
_entity.type
_entity.pdbx_description
1 polymer ?
#
loop_
_entity_poly.entity_id
_entity_poly.type
_entity_poly.pdbx_seq_one_letter_code
_entity_poly.pdbx_strand_id
1 'polypeptide(L)'
;GSLVRPKVVKSVHFCPTTGNFTSRDYRDITSNLGLPTGSVYPTRDETGNLLVTEYGLCKYKDHQTLSMQEVPENSAPGQLPRTVDVIAEDDLVDSCKPGDRVAIVGIYKALPGKSKGSVNGVFR
;
A
#
# COMPACT_ATOMS: atom_id res chain seq x y z
N GLY A 1 1.46 17.98 0.60
CA GLY A 1 0.99 16.89 1.47
C GLY A 1 0.74 15.69 0.60
N SER A 2 1.14 14.50 1.05
CA SER A 2 0.82 13.28 0.32
C SER A 2 -0.65 12.93 0.48
N LEU A 3 -1.29 12.53 -0.62
CA LEU A 3 -2.71 12.22 -0.64
C LEU A 3 -2.95 10.84 -0.01
N VAL A 4 -3.87 10.76 0.95
CA VAL A 4 -4.36 9.49 1.50
C VAL A 4 -5.13 8.75 0.40
N ARG A 5 -4.87 7.46 0.25
CA ARG A 5 -5.54 6.61 -0.75
C ARG A 5 -6.07 5.34 -0.10
N PRO A 6 -7.32 4.93 -0.38
CA PRO A 6 -7.82 3.65 0.07
C PRO A 6 -7.11 2.52 -0.69
N LYS A 7 -6.73 1.48 0.04
CA LYS A 7 -6.07 0.28 -0.46
C LYS A 7 -6.93 -0.94 -0.11
N VAL A 8 -7.29 -1.73 -1.11
CA VAL A 8 -8.07 -2.96 -0.90
C VAL A 8 -7.24 -4.00 -0.16
N VAL A 9 -7.81 -4.56 0.91
CA VAL A 9 -7.23 -5.68 1.68
C VAL A 9 -8.00 -6.96 1.42
N LYS A 10 -9.32 -6.86 1.30
CA LYS A 10 -10.20 -8.01 1.04
C LYS A 10 -11.36 -7.59 0.15
N SER A 11 -11.66 -8.38 -0.88
CA SER A 11 -12.89 -8.25 -1.65
C SER A 11 -13.86 -9.37 -1.31
N VAL A 12 -15.15 -9.06 -1.35
CA VAL A 12 -16.25 -10.01 -1.16
C VAL A 12 -17.14 -9.92 -2.40
N HIS A 13 -17.54 -11.08 -2.91
CA HIS A 13 -18.33 -11.20 -4.12
C HIS A 13 -19.49 -12.15 -3.89
N PHE A 14 -20.65 -11.78 -4.40
CA PHE A 14 -21.86 -12.58 -4.33
C PHE A 14 -22.15 -13.20 -5.70
N CYS A 15 -22.58 -14.46 -5.72
CA CYS A 15 -23.08 -15.11 -6.92
C CYS A 15 -24.61 -15.17 -6.89
N PRO A 16 -25.34 -14.43 -7.74
CA PRO A 16 -26.81 -14.46 -7.77
C PRO A 16 -27.41 -15.83 -8.13
N THR A 17 -26.67 -16.64 -8.91
CA THR A 17 -27.14 -17.96 -9.36
C THR A 17 -27.08 -19.00 -8.25
N THR A 18 -26.01 -19.01 -7.45
CA THR A 18 -25.79 -20.02 -6.40
C THR A 18 -26.15 -19.53 -5.01
N GLY A 19 -26.32 -18.21 -4.82
CA GLY A 19 -26.60 -17.60 -3.52
C GLY A 19 -25.39 -17.56 -2.58
N ASN A 20 -24.19 -17.92 -3.06
CA ASN A 20 -22.99 -18.03 -2.24
C ASN A 20 -22.12 -16.77 -2.29
N PHE A 21 -21.37 -16.54 -1.21
CA PHE A 21 -20.35 -15.50 -1.10
C PHE A 21 -18.95 -16.09 -1.26
N THR A 22 -18.12 -15.41 -2.04
CA THR A 22 -16.71 -15.73 -2.24
C THR A 22 -15.87 -14.53 -1.83
N SER A 23 -14.75 -14.76 -1.15
CA SER A 23 -13.86 -13.66 -0.73
C SER A 23 -12.42 -13.87 -1.18
N ARG A 24 -11.71 -12.76 -1.43
CA ARG A 24 -10.31 -12.78 -1.84
C ARG A 24 -9.51 -11.77 -1.05
N ASP A 25 -8.41 -12.23 -0.45
CA ASP A 25 -7.47 -11.36 0.25
C ASP A 25 -6.37 -10.86 -0.70
N TYR A 26 -6.04 -9.58 -0.58
CA TYR A 26 -5.03 -8.89 -1.39
C TYR A 26 -3.82 -8.52 -0.54
N ARG A 27 -2.65 -8.79 -1.10
CA ARG A 27 -1.34 -8.41 -0.57
C ARG A 27 -0.55 -7.75 -1.67
N ASP A 28 0.12 -6.66 -1.35
CA ASP A 28 1.04 -6.00 -2.27
C ASP A 28 2.49 -6.11 -1.75
N ILE A 29 3.41 -5.46 -2.44
CA ILE A 29 4.82 -5.44 -2.07
C ILE A 29 5.08 -4.73 -0.74
N THR A 30 4.18 -3.87 -0.27
CA THR A 30 4.34 -3.17 1.01
C THR A 30 3.84 -4.01 2.19
N SER A 31 3.04 -5.05 1.93
CA SER A 31 2.62 -6.04 2.93
C SER A 31 3.81 -6.69 3.64
N ASN A 32 3.69 -6.86 4.95
CA ASN A 32 4.66 -7.60 5.78
C ASN A 32 4.45 -9.11 5.73
N LEU A 33 3.32 -9.57 5.17
CA LEU A 33 2.94 -10.98 5.17
C LEU A 33 2.88 -11.54 3.75
N GLY A 34 3.60 -12.63 3.53
CA GLY A 34 3.54 -13.45 2.32
C GLY A 34 3.98 -12.75 1.03
N LEU A 35 3.75 -13.43 -0.10
CA LEU A 35 4.02 -12.88 -1.41
C LEU A 35 2.87 -11.97 -1.88
N PRO A 36 3.15 -10.96 -2.72
CA PRO A 36 2.12 -10.15 -3.36
C PRO A 36 1.14 -11.02 -4.14
N THR A 37 -0.14 -10.69 -4.06
CA THR A 37 -1.21 -11.33 -4.83
C THR A 37 -1.53 -10.54 -6.09
N GLY A 38 -2.20 -11.16 -7.06
CA GLY A 38 -2.79 -10.43 -8.18
C GLY A 38 -3.83 -9.40 -7.71
N SER A 39 -3.92 -8.27 -8.42
CA SER A 39 -4.83 -7.15 -8.11
C SER A 39 -6.22 -7.28 -8.73
N VAL A 40 -6.46 -8.33 -9.52
CA VAL A 40 -7.69 -8.49 -10.29
C VAL A 40 -8.81 -9.06 -9.43
N TYR A 41 -10.00 -8.48 -9.55
CA TYR A 41 -11.20 -8.99 -8.89
C TYR A 41 -11.70 -10.24 -9.63
N PRO A 42 -12.05 -11.32 -8.92
CA PRO A 42 -12.67 -12.48 -9.56
C PRO A 42 -14.03 -12.06 -10.13
N THR A 43 -14.27 -12.39 -11.40
CA THR A 43 -15.54 -12.08 -12.09
C THR A 43 -16.42 -13.32 -12.25
N ARG A 44 -15.87 -14.51 -12.02
CA ARG A 44 -16.57 -15.79 -12.11
C ARG A 44 -16.19 -16.72 -10.97
N ASP A 45 -17.13 -17.57 -10.57
CA ASP A 45 -16.88 -18.69 -9.66
C ASP A 45 -16.23 -19.89 -10.38
N GLU A 46 -15.95 -20.96 -9.63
CA GLU A 46 -15.34 -22.19 -10.15
C GLU A 46 -16.20 -22.91 -11.19
N THR A 47 -17.52 -22.69 -11.14
CA THR A 47 -18.50 -23.26 -12.07
C THR A 47 -18.80 -22.35 -13.27
N GLY A 48 -18.19 -21.17 -13.33
CA GLY A 48 -18.32 -20.21 -14.42
C GLY A 48 -19.46 -19.18 -14.27
N ASN A 49 -20.19 -19.16 -13.15
CA ASN A 49 -21.24 -18.18 -12.90
C ASN A 49 -20.64 -16.79 -12.63
N LEU A 50 -21.39 -15.73 -12.95
CA LEU A 50 -20.95 -14.36 -12.71
C LEU A 50 -20.95 -14.02 -11.22
N LEU A 51 -19.93 -13.27 -10.82
CA LEU A 51 -19.77 -12.71 -9.49
C LEU A 51 -20.01 -11.20 -9.52
N VAL A 52 -20.76 -10.71 -8.55
CA VAL A 52 -21.00 -9.29 -8.30
C VAL A 52 -20.21 -8.89 -7.07
N THR A 53 -19.43 -7.82 -7.15
CA THR A 53 -18.65 -7.33 -6.00
C THR A 53 -19.55 -6.59 -5.01
N GLU A 54 -19.52 -7.04 -3.77
CA GLU A 54 -20.25 -6.44 -2.66
C GLU A 54 -19.36 -5.43 -1.94
N TYR A 55 -19.26 -4.22 -2.48
CA TYR A 55 -18.34 -3.18 -1.99
C TYR A 55 -18.49 -2.87 -0.49
N GLY A 56 -19.70 -2.96 0.07
CA GLY A 56 -19.96 -2.74 1.50
C GLY A 56 -19.42 -3.84 2.42
N LEU A 57 -19.13 -5.03 1.88
CA LEU A 57 -18.55 -6.15 2.63
C LEU A 57 -17.04 -6.28 2.41
N CYS A 58 -16.48 -5.54 1.44
CA CYS A 58 -15.05 -5.45 1.20
C CYS A 58 -14.34 -4.73 2.36
N LYS A 59 -13.06 -5.06 2.58
CA LYS A 59 -12.21 -4.36 3.54
C LYS A 59 -11.17 -3.52 2.80
N TYR A 60 -11.08 -2.27 3.21
CA TYR A 60 -10.10 -1.30 2.74
C TYR A 60 -9.31 -0.80 3.93
N LYS A 61 -8.09 -0.35 3.67
CA LYS A 61 -7.27 0.38 4.63
C LYS A 61 -6.76 1.66 4.02
N ASP A 62 -6.50 2.64 4.86
CA ASP A 62 -5.87 3.88 4.43
C ASP A 62 -4.38 3.66 4.23
N HIS A 63 -3.84 4.30 3.20
CA HIS A 63 -2.44 4.23 2.85
C HIS A 63 -1.94 5.62 2.44
N GLN A 64 -0.85 6.04 3.06
CA GLN A 64 -0.18 7.30 2.81
C GLN A 64 1.33 7.08 2.65
N THR A 65 1.96 7.82 1.75
CA THR A 65 3.42 7.80 1.57
C THR A 65 3.97 9.17 1.86
N LEU A 66 4.78 9.31 2.90
CA LEU A 66 5.37 10.56 3.36
C LEU A 66 6.85 10.57 2.99
N SER A 67 7.41 11.74 2.69
CA SER A 67 8.86 11.89 2.48
C SER A 67 9.43 12.66 3.66
N MET A 68 10.40 12.05 4.36
CA MET A 68 11.06 12.63 5.53
C MET A 68 12.48 13.03 5.15
N GLN A 69 12.88 14.24 5.54
CA GLN A 69 14.21 14.79 5.30
C GLN A 69 15.03 14.77 6.60
N GLU A 70 16.33 14.55 6.49
CA GLU A 70 17.26 14.72 7.62
C GLU A 70 17.17 16.14 8.20
N VAL A 71 17.39 16.26 9.52
CA VAL A 71 17.43 17.58 10.16
C VAL A 71 18.63 18.37 9.63
N PRO A 72 18.44 19.62 9.16
CA PRO A 72 19.48 20.40 8.51
C PRO A 72 20.66 20.71 9.43
N GLU A 73 20.41 20.74 10.74
CA GLU A 73 21.41 20.94 11.80
C GLU A 73 22.50 19.85 11.81
N ASN A 74 22.20 18.65 11.31
CA ASN A 74 23.13 17.52 11.24
C ASN A 74 23.77 17.33 9.86
N SER A 75 23.41 18.14 8.85
CA SER A 75 23.92 18.00 7.49
C SER A 75 25.26 18.72 7.32
N ALA A 76 26.22 18.08 6.63
CA ALA A 76 27.50 18.70 6.32
C ALA A 76 27.33 19.91 5.37
N PRO A 77 28.02 21.04 5.60
CA PRO A 77 27.93 22.21 4.74
C PRO A 77 28.22 21.86 3.27
N GLY A 78 27.30 22.23 2.36
CA GLY A 78 27.44 22.02 0.91
C GLY A 78 26.93 20.68 0.38
N GLN A 79 26.41 19.78 1.23
CA GLN A 79 25.69 18.58 0.78
C GLN A 79 24.19 18.86 0.60
N LEU A 80 23.57 18.18 -0.37
CA LEU A 80 22.11 18.15 -0.48
C LEU A 80 21.53 17.26 0.63
N PRO A 81 20.47 17.69 1.33
CA PRO A 81 19.84 16.90 2.38
C PRO A 81 19.32 15.56 1.83
N ARG A 82 19.52 14.48 2.60
CA ARG A 82 18.98 13.17 2.23
C ARG A 82 17.52 13.08 2.64
N THR A 83 16.76 12.32 1.85
CA THR A 83 15.33 12.08 2.06
C THR A 83 15.09 10.58 2.06
N VAL A 84 14.16 10.13 2.90
CA VAL A 84 13.65 8.75 2.93
C VAL A 84 12.13 8.78 2.78
N ASP A 85 11.58 7.82 2.03
CA ASP A 85 10.14 7.64 1.92
C ASP A 85 9.64 6.67 3.00
N VAL A 86 8.55 7.04 3.64
CA VAL A 86 7.90 6.27 4.71
C VAL A 86 6.46 5.97 4.29
N ILE A 87 6.05 4.73 4.46
CA ILE A 87 4.68 4.30 4.23
C ILE A 87 3.99 4.22 5.59
N ALA A 88 2.90 4.98 5.74
CA ALA A 88 1.98 4.90 6.87
C ALA A 88 0.67 4.26 6.39
N GLU A 89 0.14 3.33 7.18
CA GLU A 89 -1.11 2.63 6.89
C GLU A 89 -2.04 2.71 8.12
N ASP A 90 -3.34 2.49 7.87
CA ASP A 90 -4.39 2.44 8.91
C ASP A 90 -4.40 3.72 9.78
N ASP A 91 -4.26 3.56 11.09
CA ASP A 91 -4.36 4.58 12.13
C ASP A 91 -3.16 5.55 12.19
N LEU A 92 -2.06 5.24 11.48
CA LEU A 92 -0.90 6.12 11.39
C LEU A 92 -1.01 7.17 10.27
N VAL A 93 -2.03 7.06 9.43
CA VAL A 93 -2.29 8.01 8.35
C VAL A 93 -2.68 9.38 8.93
N ASP A 94 -2.17 10.46 8.32
CA ASP A 94 -2.36 11.84 8.75
C ASP A 94 -1.89 12.17 10.18
N SER A 95 -1.03 11.31 10.76
CA SER A 95 -0.44 11.52 12.08
C SER A 95 0.57 12.68 12.14
N CYS A 96 1.06 13.18 11.00
CA CYS A 96 1.98 14.32 10.92
C CYS A 96 1.64 15.27 9.77
N LYS A 97 2.11 16.52 9.89
CA LYS A 97 1.93 17.58 8.91
C LYS A 97 3.28 18.00 8.30
N PRO A 98 3.29 18.56 7.08
CA PRO A 98 4.50 19.10 6.48
C PRO A 98 5.16 20.14 7.40
N GLY A 99 6.43 19.93 7.74
CA GLY A 99 7.21 20.80 8.63
C GLY A 99 7.37 20.28 10.06
N ASP A 100 6.64 19.24 10.44
CA ASP A 100 6.79 18.62 11.77
C ASP A 100 8.15 17.94 11.92
N ARG A 101 8.77 18.09 13.10
CA ARG A 101 9.91 17.27 13.51
C ARG A 101 9.38 15.96 14.06
N VAL A 102 9.62 14.88 13.33
CA VAL A 102 9.11 13.55 13.66
C VAL A 102 10.25 12.56 13.91
N ALA A 103 10.03 11.62 14.81
CA ALA A 103 10.88 10.44 14.98
C ALA A 103 10.05 9.21 14.59
N ILE A 104 10.56 8.41 13.66
CA ILE A 104 9.84 7.28 13.08
C ILE A 104 10.57 5.99 13.44
N VAL A 105 9.81 5.01 13.93
CA VAL A 105 10.28 3.65 14.18
C VAL A 105 9.47 2.71 13.29
N GLY A 106 10.14 1.86 12.54
CA GLY A 106 9.49 0.96 11.60
C GLY A 106 10.46 -0.01 10.94
N ILE A 107 9.96 -0.76 9.96
CA ILE A 107 10.75 -1.73 9.20
C ILE A 107 11.28 -1.07 7.93
N TYR A 108 12.59 -1.07 7.75
CA TYR A 108 13.20 -0.63 6.49
C TYR A 108 13.03 -1.71 5.42
N LYS A 109 12.38 -1.37 4.30
CA LYS A 109 12.09 -2.30 3.21
C LYS A 109 12.53 -1.73 1.87
N ALA A 110 13.46 -2.40 1.23
CA ALA A 110 13.89 -2.13 -0.14
C ALA A 110 12.79 -2.56 -1.12
N LEU A 111 11.95 -1.62 -1.54
CA LEU A 111 10.93 -1.88 -2.57
C LEU A 111 11.51 -1.57 -3.95
N PRO A 112 11.36 -2.47 -4.94
CA PRO A 112 11.79 -2.15 -6.30
C PRO A 112 11.00 -0.94 -6.81
N GLY A 113 11.70 -0.01 -7.46
CA GLY A 113 11.06 1.15 -8.08
C GLY A 113 9.98 0.72 -9.08
N LYS A 114 8.92 1.53 -9.22
CA LYS A 114 7.82 1.33 -10.19
C LYS A 114 8.28 1.58 -11.64
N SER A 115 9.34 0.89 -12.08
CA SER A 115 9.83 0.95 -13.45
C SER A 115 9.27 -0.25 -14.21
N LYS A 116 8.29 -0.01 -15.08
CA LYS A 116 7.68 -1.03 -15.95
C LYS A 116 8.77 -1.76 -16.74
N GLY A 117 9.05 -3.02 -16.41
CA GLY A 117 9.77 -3.95 -17.27
C GLY A 117 11.30 -4.00 -17.18
N SER A 118 11.95 -3.26 -16.27
CA SER A 118 13.38 -3.45 -16.00
C SER A 118 13.65 -3.32 -14.50
N VAL A 119 13.96 -4.46 -13.87
CA VAL A 119 14.49 -4.51 -12.51
C VAL A 119 15.94 -4.05 -12.54
N ASN A 120 16.15 -2.74 -12.54
CA ASN A 120 17.46 -2.20 -12.17
C ASN A 120 17.67 -2.50 -10.68
N GLY A 121 18.77 -3.15 -10.33
CA GLY A 121 19.15 -3.53 -8.96
C GLY A 121 19.49 -2.35 -8.03
N VAL A 122 18.87 -1.20 -8.25
CA VAL A 122 18.98 -0.01 -7.41
C VAL A 122 17.71 0.07 -6.57
N PHE A 123 17.82 -0.39 -5.33
CA PHE A 123 16.83 -0.17 -4.30
C PHE A 123 17.17 1.13 -3.59
N ARG A 124 16.20 2.05 -3.47
CA ARG A 124 16.34 3.31 -2.73
C ARG A 124 15.55 3.22 -1.44
#